data_AF-A0A7T5VCZ1-F1
#
_entry.id   AF-A0A7T5VCZ1-F1
#
_cell.length_a   1.000
_cell.length_b   1.000
_cell.length_c   1.000
_cell.angle_alpha   90.00
_cell.angle_beta   90.00
_cell.angle_gamma   90.00
#
_symmetry.space_group_name_H-M   'P 1'
#
loop_
_entity.id
_entity.type
_entity.pdbx_description
1 polymer ?
#
loop_
_entity_poly.entity_id
_entity_poly.type
_entity_poly.pdbx_seq_one_letter_code
_entity_poly.pdbx_strand_id
1 'polypeptide(L)'
;MLLEDLEKKRRRILQAMDYSVPEKNRDAAEDLLDIYREDRIALAVLHEFYSYLPEAREDWIKEIRLLNRHHGIFLLAACTSQNRYLYLVSNEGLEFQGCMADGFLSNELLDFFGYESAGAFSAICAAPESLMIYEPLQTDTDICPACHSVSGECHELGCPVELCPWCGGQLIHCDCRYEQLGLDTISTEEELLDFERLLEQRGRIPYSPEQRPSFAEDGPYIMFDE
;
A
#
# COMPACT_ATOMS: atom_id res chain seq x y z
N MET A 1 -15.96 8.01 -9.72
CA MET A 1 -14.80 7.45 -10.46
C MET A 1 -13.93 6.52 -9.60
N LEU A 2 -13.29 6.96 -8.50
CA LEU A 2 -12.46 6.05 -7.67
C LEU A 2 -13.28 4.95 -6.96
N LEU A 3 -14.43 5.31 -6.38
CA LEU A 3 -15.35 4.36 -5.72
C LEU A 3 -15.98 3.36 -6.70
N GLU A 4 -16.36 3.81 -7.90
CA GLU A 4 -16.92 2.93 -8.96
C GLU A 4 -15.89 1.88 -9.42
N ASP A 5 -14.60 2.22 -9.40
CA ASP A 5 -13.52 1.28 -9.72
C ASP A 5 -13.33 0.23 -8.60
N LEU A 6 -13.44 0.64 -7.33
CA LEU A 6 -13.41 -0.27 -6.19
C LEU A 6 -14.59 -1.25 -6.19
N GLU A 7 -15.80 -0.76 -6.44
CA GLU A 7 -16.99 -1.62 -6.57
C GLU A 7 -16.87 -2.60 -7.73
N LYS A 8 -16.30 -2.17 -8.85
CA LYS A 8 -16.01 -3.05 -9.99
C LYS A 8 -14.98 -4.11 -9.63
N LYS A 9 -13.92 -3.75 -8.91
CA LYS A 9 -12.90 -4.69 -8.42
C LYS A 9 -13.48 -5.71 -7.45
N ARG A 10 -14.31 -5.28 -6.49
CA ARG A 10 -15.04 -6.17 -5.58
C ARG A 10 -15.94 -7.16 -6.31
N ARG A 11 -16.70 -6.70 -7.31
CA ARG A 11 -17.53 -7.60 -8.13
C ARG A 11 -16.70 -8.65 -8.85
N ARG A 12 -15.52 -8.29 -9.38
CA ARG A 12 -14.60 -9.24 -10.01
C ARG A 12 -14.08 -10.26 -9.00
N ILE A 13 -13.72 -9.81 -7.80
CA ILE A 13 -13.30 -10.70 -6.71
C ILE A 13 -14.42 -11.69 -6.38
N LEU A 14 -15.65 -11.22 -6.16
CA LEU A 14 -16.80 -12.10 -5.88
C LEU A 14 -17.00 -13.14 -6.98
N GLN A 15 -16.94 -12.74 -8.25
CA GLN A 15 -17.06 -13.68 -9.38
C GLN A 15 -15.92 -14.71 -9.40
N ALA A 16 -14.69 -14.31 -9.06
CA ALA A 16 -13.56 -15.23 -9.00
C ALA A 16 -13.67 -16.19 -7.81
N MET A 17 -14.22 -15.74 -6.68
CA MET A 17 -14.46 -16.55 -5.48
C MET A 17 -15.42 -17.72 -5.75
N ASP A 18 -16.39 -17.57 -6.66
CA ASP A 18 -17.34 -18.64 -7.01
C ASP A 18 -16.66 -19.91 -7.54
N TYR A 19 -15.43 -19.79 -8.06
CA TYR A 19 -14.63 -20.91 -8.57
C TYR A 19 -13.40 -21.24 -7.72
N SER A 20 -13.11 -20.39 -6.73
CA SER A 20 -11.86 -20.42 -5.98
C SER A 20 -12.07 -20.79 -4.52
N VAL A 21 -13.20 -20.40 -3.93
CA VAL A 21 -13.47 -20.56 -2.50
C VAL A 21 -14.30 -21.83 -2.29
N PRO A 22 -13.89 -22.76 -1.42
CA PRO A 22 -14.73 -23.90 -1.05
C PRO A 22 -16.09 -23.42 -0.52
N GLU A 23 -17.19 -24.04 -0.95
CA GLU A 23 -18.57 -23.62 -0.63
C GLU A 23 -18.79 -23.38 0.87
N LYS A 24 -18.28 -24.29 1.72
CA LYS A 24 -18.36 -24.20 3.19
C LYS A 24 -17.68 -22.97 3.81
N ASN A 25 -16.85 -22.28 3.04
CA ASN A 25 -16.06 -21.12 3.46
C ASN A 25 -16.46 -19.83 2.74
N ARG A 26 -17.51 -19.86 1.90
CA ARG A 26 -17.92 -18.71 1.09
C ARG A 26 -18.26 -17.49 1.96
N ASP A 27 -19.12 -17.68 2.97
CA ASP A 27 -19.56 -16.61 3.87
C ASP A 27 -18.38 -15.91 4.56
N ALA A 28 -17.47 -16.68 5.14
CA ALA A 28 -16.30 -16.13 5.84
C ALA A 28 -15.34 -15.37 4.90
N ALA A 29 -15.24 -15.80 3.64
CA ALA A 29 -14.43 -15.12 2.65
C ALA A 29 -15.10 -13.82 2.16
N GLU A 30 -16.44 -13.77 2.11
CA GLU A 30 -17.21 -12.55 1.81
C GLU A 30 -17.13 -11.55 2.97
N ASP A 31 -17.23 -12.00 4.21
CA ASP A 31 -17.04 -11.16 5.39
C ASP A 31 -15.68 -10.46 5.35
N LEU A 32 -14.62 -11.18 4.97
CA LEU A 32 -13.28 -10.59 4.80
C LEU A 32 -13.24 -9.55 3.68
N LEU A 33 -13.88 -9.82 2.54
CA LEU A 33 -13.97 -8.86 1.43
C LEU A 33 -14.70 -7.57 1.85
N ASP A 34 -15.70 -7.69 2.70
CA ASP A 34 -16.48 -6.56 3.20
C ASP A 34 -15.73 -5.71 4.23
N ILE A 35 -14.85 -6.31 5.04
CA ILE A 35 -13.91 -5.57 5.91
C ILE A 35 -13.04 -4.62 5.06
N TYR A 36 -12.54 -5.11 3.92
CA TYR A 36 -11.63 -4.34 3.05
C TYR A 36 -12.32 -3.62 1.90
N ARG A 37 -13.64 -3.40 1.96
CA ARG A 37 -14.45 -2.93 0.82
C ARG A 37 -13.99 -1.60 0.20
N GLU A 38 -13.32 -0.76 0.96
CA GLU A 38 -12.81 0.55 0.53
C GLU A 38 -11.27 0.58 0.47
N ASP A 39 -10.60 -0.50 0.88
CA ASP A 39 -9.15 -0.58 0.94
C ASP A 39 -8.54 -1.02 -0.39
N ARG A 40 -7.88 -0.09 -1.08
CA ARG A 40 -7.27 -0.36 -2.40
C ARG A 40 -6.14 -1.39 -2.34
N ILE A 41 -5.36 -1.40 -1.26
CA ILE A 41 -4.20 -2.27 -1.05
C ILE A 41 -4.68 -3.71 -0.81
N ALA A 42 -5.56 -3.91 0.17
CA ALA A 42 -6.12 -5.24 0.45
C ALA A 42 -6.94 -5.77 -0.73
N LEU A 43 -7.75 -4.93 -1.39
CA LEU A 43 -8.47 -5.36 -2.60
C LEU A 43 -7.53 -5.73 -3.75
N ALA A 44 -6.32 -5.16 -3.84
CA ALA A 44 -5.32 -5.61 -4.80
C ALA A 44 -4.85 -7.02 -4.51
N VAL A 45 -4.50 -7.31 -3.25
CA VAL A 45 -4.09 -8.65 -2.80
C VAL A 45 -5.20 -9.67 -3.05
N LEU A 46 -6.43 -9.37 -2.63
CA LEU A 46 -7.58 -10.26 -2.82
C LEU A 46 -7.84 -10.52 -4.31
N HIS A 47 -7.81 -9.47 -5.14
CA HIS A 47 -8.00 -9.61 -6.58
C HIS A 47 -6.92 -10.48 -7.23
N GLU A 48 -5.65 -10.24 -6.91
CA GLU A 48 -4.55 -11.05 -7.44
C GLU A 48 -4.69 -12.51 -7.04
N PHE A 49 -4.90 -12.77 -5.75
CA PHE A 49 -5.02 -14.11 -5.20
C PHE A 49 -6.14 -14.92 -5.88
N TYR A 50 -7.35 -14.36 -5.96
CA TYR A 50 -8.49 -15.08 -6.54
C TYR A 50 -8.45 -15.14 -8.08
N SER A 51 -7.71 -14.24 -8.74
CA SER A 51 -7.57 -14.28 -10.20
C SER A 51 -6.62 -15.36 -10.68
N TYR A 52 -5.56 -15.66 -9.91
CA TYR A 52 -4.48 -16.53 -10.36
C TYR A 52 -4.30 -17.80 -9.54
N LEU A 53 -4.73 -17.84 -8.27
CA LEU A 53 -4.57 -18.96 -7.32
C LEU A 53 -3.18 -19.59 -7.38
N PRO A 54 -2.26 -19.26 -6.45
CA PRO A 54 -0.86 -19.72 -6.53
C PRO A 54 -0.66 -21.23 -6.74
N GLU A 55 -1.58 -22.06 -6.23
CA GLU A 55 -1.53 -23.52 -6.29
C GLU A 55 -2.62 -24.13 -7.20
N ALA A 56 -3.31 -23.31 -8.00
CA ALA A 56 -4.39 -23.70 -8.92
C ALA A 56 -5.45 -24.63 -8.29
N ARG A 57 -5.80 -24.38 -7.02
CA ARG A 57 -6.74 -25.18 -6.23
C ARG A 57 -7.64 -24.27 -5.40
N GLU A 58 -8.78 -24.81 -5.00
CA GLU A 58 -9.69 -24.10 -4.11
C GLU A 58 -9.01 -23.76 -2.78
N ASP A 59 -9.01 -22.48 -2.43
CA ASP A 59 -8.51 -21.94 -1.17
C ASP A 59 -9.09 -20.54 -0.95
N TRP A 60 -8.92 -20.00 0.26
CA TRP A 60 -9.38 -18.65 0.58
C TRP A 60 -8.45 -17.97 1.57
N ILE A 61 -8.39 -16.65 1.46
CA ILE A 61 -7.64 -15.82 2.39
C ILE A 61 -8.48 -15.67 3.66
N LYS A 62 -7.91 -16.05 4.80
CA LYS A 62 -8.53 -15.91 6.12
C LYS A 62 -8.27 -14.57 6.76
N GLU A 63 -7.07 -14.05 6.52
CA GLU A 63 -6.58 -12.79 7.06
C GLU A 63 -5.39 -12.32 6.22
N ILE A 64 -5.15 -11.02 6.25
CA ILE A 64 -3.95 -10.40 5.68
C ILE A 64 -3.09 -9.95 6.86
N ARG A 65 -1.79 -10.25 6.85
CA ARG A 65 -0.85 -9.80 7.88
C ARG A 65 0.15 -8.82 7.31
N LEU A 66 0.51 -7.82 8.09
CA LEU A 66 1.54 -6.85 7.76
C LEU A 66 2.89 -7.35 8.26
N LEU A 67 3.83 -7.59 7.34
CA LEU A 67 5.21 -7.92 7.70
C LEU A 67 6.00 -6.64 7.94
N ASN A 68 5.92 -5.72 6.98
CA ASN A 68 6.62 -4.45 7.05
C ASN A 68 5.98 -3.44 6.09
N ARG A 69 6.27 -2.17 6.32
CA ARG A 69 5.89 -1.05 5.46
C ARG A 69 7.03 -0.06 5.42
N HIS A 70 7.30 0.51 4.26
CA HIS A 70 8.33 1.52 4.09
C HIS A 70 8.04 2.36 2.85
N HIS A 71 8.02 3.69 2.98
CA HIS A 71 7.76 4.64 1.90
C HIS A 71 6.51 4.30 1.05
N GLY A 72 5.41 3.95 1.70
CA GLY A 72 4.14 3.65 1.03
C GLY A 72 4.06 2.27 0.34
N ILE A 73 5.13 1.48 0.42
CA ILE A 73 5.16 0.08 -0.05
C ILE A 73 4.92 -0.84 1.13
N PHE A 74 3.97 -1.76 0.97
CA PHE A 74 3.58 -2.75 1.96
C PHE A 74 4.11 -4.13 1.56
N LEU A 75 4.75 -4.80 2.52
CA LEU A 75 4.99 -6.24 2.45
C LEU A 75 3.90 -6.95 3.26
N LEU A 76 2.98 -7.60 2.54
CA LEU A 76 1.81 -8.28 3.12
C LEU A 76 1.90 -9.79 2.94
N ALA A 77 1.39 -10.53 3.93
CA ALA A 77 1.13 -11.96 3.82
C ALA A 77 -0.37 -12.22 3.74
N ALA A 78 -0.83 -12.77 2.61
CA ALA A 78 -2.16 -13.35 2.51
C ALA A 78 -2.14 -14.75 3.14
N CYS A 79 -2.83 -14.92 4.26
CA CYS A 79 -2.81 -16.17 5.02
C CYS A 79 -4.02 -17.04 4.64
N THR A 80 -3.76 -18.26 4.17
CA THR A 80 -4.80 -19.25 3.85
C THR A 80 -4.83 -20.37 4.88
N SER A 81 -5.61 -21.43 4.61
CA SER A 81 -5.56 -22.64 5.46
C SER A 81 -4.26 -23.41 5.34
N GLN A 82 -3.50 -23.20 4.27
CA GLN A 82 -2.43 -24.11 3.89
C GLN A 82 -1.08 -23.41 3.77
N ASN A 83 -1.09 -22.21 3.21
CA ASN A 83 0.11 -21.44 2.93
C ASN A 83 -0.11 -19.98 3.33
N ARG A 84 0.99 -19.24 3.27
CA ARG A 84 0.99 -17.78 3.41
C ARG A 84 1.79 -17.24 2.24
N TYR A 85 1.19 -16.31 1.51
CA TYR A 85 1.73 -15.81 0.26
C TYR A 85 2.16 -14.36 0.43
N LEU A 86 3.38 -14.05 0.03
CA LEU A 86 3.97 -12.72 0.16
C LEU A 86 3.62 -11.86 -1.05
N TYR A 87 3.22 -10.63 -0.79
CA TYR A 87 2.91 -9.62 -1.78
C TYR A 87 3.58 -8.30 -1.43
N LEU A 88 4.22 -7.68 -2.42
CA LEU A 88 4.56 -6.26 -2.37
C LEU A 88 3.42 -5.48 -2.99
N VAL A 89 2.93 -4.46 -2.29
CA VAL A 89 1.79 -3.68 -2.75
C VAL A 89 2.02 -2.21 -2.49
N SER A 90 1.74 -1.38 -3.48
CA SER A 90 1.73 0.08 -3.38
C SER A 90 0.47 0.64 -4.03
N ASN A 91 0.37 1.96 -4.14
CA ASN A 91 -0.72 2.60 -4.88
C ASN A 91 -0.59 2.38 -6.40
N GLU A 92 0.61 2.05 -6.89
CA GLU A 92 0.91 1.87 -8.31
C GLU A 92 0.69 0.43 -8.80
N GLY A 93 0.92 -0.56 -7.93
CA GLY A 93 0.90 -1.94 -8.35
C GLY A 93 1.03 -2.96 -7.23
N LEU A 94 1.05 -4.22 -7.65
CA LEU A 94 1.22 -5.38 -6.78
C LEU A 94 2.16 -6.37 -7.45
N GLU A 95 3.04 -6.97 -6.66
CA GLU A 95 3.94 -8.04 -7.10
C GLU A 95 3.89 -9.23 -6.13
N PHE A 96 3.76 -10.43 -6.67
CA PHE A 96 3.81 -11.68 -5.90
C PHE A 96 5.25 -12.11 -5.64
N GLN A 97 5.58 -12.34 -4.37
CA GLN A 97 6.94 -12.69 -3.91
C GLN A 97 7.11 -14.17 -3.52
N GLY A 98 6.09 -15.00 -3.73
CA GLY A 98 6.16 -16.44 -3.42
C GLY A 98 5.55 -16.82 -2.08
N CYS A 99 5.94 -18.01 -1.59
CA CYS A 99 5.46 -18.54 -0.32
C CYS A 99 6.32 -18.04 0.84
N MET A 100 5.69 -17.57 1.91
CA MET A 100 6.36 -17.13 3.13
C MET A 100 7.18 -18.26 3.78
N ALA A 101 6.78 -19.52 3.59
CA ALA A 101 7.51 -20.68 4.12
C ALA A 101 8.89 -20.86 3.48
N ASP A 102 9.11 -20.33 2.27
CA ASP A 102 10.41 -20.36 1.61
C ASP A 102 11.40 -19.40 2.31
N GLY A 103 10.89 -18.44 3.09
CA GLY A 103 11.68 -17.52 3.91
C GLY A 103 12.64 -16.66 3.10
N PHE A 104 12.31 -16.41 1.82
CA PHE A 104 13.18 -15.74 0.86
C PHE A 104 12.60 -14.41 0.42
N LEU A 105 13.46 -13.39 0.41
CA LEU A 105 13.29 -12.13 -0.29
C LEU A 105 14.62 -11.80 -0.98
N SER A 106 14.57 -11.02 -2.06
CA SER A 106 15.78 -10.51 -2.69
C SER A 106 16.56 -9.61 -1.71
N ASN A 107 17.89 -9.53 -1.88
CA ASN A 107 18.73 -8.65 -1.05
C ASN A 107 18.29 -7.19 -1.15
N GLU A 108 17.87 -6.75 -2.33
CA GLU A 108 17.34 -5.40 -2.56
C GLU A 108 16.12 -5.11 -1.69
N LEU A 109 15.18 -6.06 -1.58
CA LEU A 109 14.01 -5.91 -0.72
C LEU A 109 14.36 -5.99 0.76
N LEU A 110 15.32 -6.84 1.13
CA LEU A 110 15.81 -6.90 2.51
C LEU A 110 16.40 -5.56 2.94
N ASP A 111 17.26 -4.98 2.12
CA ASP A 111 17.85 -3.66 2.36
C ASP A 111 16.78 -2.57 2.39
N PHE A 112 15.83 -2.60 1.43
CA PHE A 112 14.73 -1.64 1.35
C PHE A 112 13.86 -1.64 2.62
N PHE A 113 13.52 -2.80 3.17
CA PHE A 113 12.72 -2.91 4.39
C PHE A 113 13.56 -2.85 5.68
N GLY A 114 14.86 -2.64 5.58
CA GLY A 114 15.76 -2.52 6.74
C GLY A 114 15.99 -3.83 7.50
N TYR A 115 15.86 -4.99 6.84
CA TYR A 115 16.19 -6.27 7.45
C TYR A 115 17.71 -6.50 7.46
N GLU A 116 18.26 -6.81 8.63
CA GLU A 116 19.72 -7.01 8.79
C GLU A 116 20.28 -8.17 7.96
N SER A 117 19.47 -9.19 7.68
CA SER A 117 19.85 -10.36 6.88
C SER A 117 18.64 -11.19 6.45
N ALA A 118 18.85 -12.07 5.47
CA ALA A 118 17.86 -13.10 5.12
C ALA A 118 17.49 -14.01 6.31
N GLY A 119 18.42 -14.25 7.24
CA GLY A 119 18.15 -15.02 8.46
C GLY A 119 17.19 -14.30 9.41
N ALA A 120 17.35 -12.97 9.56
CA ALA A 120 16.43 -12.15 10.35
C ALA A 120 15.02 -12.16 9.75
N PHE A 121 14.91 -12.02 8.43
CA PHE A 121 13.64 -12.13 7.72
C PHE A 121 13.01 -13.53 7.87
N SER A 122 13.78 -14.59 7.71
CA SER A 122 13.31 -15.97 7.90
C SER A 122 12.77 -16.21 9.31
N ALA A 123 13.39 -15.62 10.34
CA ALA A 123 12.90 -15.72 11.72
C ALA A 123 11.53 -15.06 11.90
N ILE A 124 11.29 -13.92 11.25
CA ILE A 124 9.97 -13.26 11.22
C ILE A 124 8.96 -14.15 10.50
N CYS A 125 9.36 -14.72 9.35
CA CYS A 125 8.51 -15.62 8.59
C CYS A 125 8.14 -16.91 9.34
N ALA A 126 8.99 -17.35 10.27
CA ALA A 126 8.76 -18.52 11.12
C ALA A 126 7.78 -18.26 12.28
N ALA A 127 7.45 -17.00 12.60
CA ALA A 127 6.52 -16.62 13.66
C ALA A 127 5.36 -15.74 13.16
N PRO A 128 4.57 -16.20 12.18
CA PRO A 128 3.55 -15.37 11.53
C PRO A 128 2.43 -14.92 12.47
N GLU A 129 2.16 -15.66 13.55
CA GLU A 129 1.15 -15.29 14.54
C GLU A 129 1.54 -14.03 15.34
N SER A 130 2.83 -13.69 15.37
CA SER A 130 3.35 -12.47 16.01
C SER A 130 3.19 -11.21 15.15
N LEU A 131 2.93 -11.38 13.84
CA LEU A 131 2.71 -10.28 12.93
C LEU A 131 1.34 -9.65 13.16
N MET A 132 1.26 -8.32 12.98
CA MET A 132 0.00 -7.61 13.08
C MET A 132 -0.94 -8.02 11.95
N ILE A 133 -2.23 -8.14 12.26
CA ILE A 133 -3.27 -8.24 11.24
C ILE A 133 -3.33 -6.89 10.54
N TYR A 134 -3.38 -6.91 9.21
CA TYR A 134 -3.51 -5.71 8.41
C TYR A 134 -4.91 -5.13 8.56
N GLU A 135 -4.99 -3.88 8.98
CA GLU A 135 -6.24 -3.13 9.10
C GLU A 135 -6.44 -2.20 7.90
N PRO A 136 -7.69 -1.90 7.51
CA PRO A 136 -7.97 -1.01 6.40
C PRO A 136 -7.31 0.37 6.55
N LEU A 137 -6.68 0.91 5.50
CA LEU A 137 -5.94 2.17 5.56
C LEU A 137 -6.76 3.37 6.06
N GLN A 138 -8.09 3.35 5.87
CA GLN A 138 -8.97 4.45 6.28
C GLN A 138 -8.98 4.65 7.80
N THR A 139 -8.64 3.61 8.57
CA THR A 139 -8.62 3.68 10.04
C THR A 139 -7.27 4.16 10.59
N ASP A 140 -6.21 4.20 9.78
CA ASP A 140 -4.89 4.64 10.19
C ASP A 140 -4.72 6.15 9.91
N THR A 141 -4.72 6.94 10.98
CA THR A 141 -4.53 8.41 10.92
C THR A 141 -3.06 8.81 10.85
N ASP A 142 -2.14 7.88 11.11
CA ASP A 142 -0.70 8.12 11.12
C ASP A 142 -0.07 7.89 9.74
N ILE A 143 -0.88 7.64 8.71
CA ILE A 143 -0.45 7.48 7.32
C ILE A 143 -1.01 8.55 6.40
N CYS A 144 -0.20 8.92 5.40
CA CYS A 144 -0.62 9.82 4.34
C CYS A 144 -1.75 9.16 3.53
N PRO A 145 -2.91 9.82 3.35
CA PRO A 145 -4.04 9.21 2.63
C PRO A 145 -3.81 9.08 1.11
N ALA A 146 -2.71 9.65 0.58
CA ALA A 146 -2.42 9.65 -0.85
C ALA A 146 -1.32 8.66 -1.24
N CYS A 147 -0.18 8.68 -0.55
CA CYS A 147 0.96 7.80 -0.83
C CYS A 147 1.20 6.73 0.25
N HIS A 148 0.47 6.78 1.37
CA HIS A 148 0.57 5.85 2.49
C HIS A 148 1.92 5.84 3.25
N SER A 149 2.79 6.83 3.03
CA SER A 149 3.95 7.06 3.91
C SER A 149 3.49 7.24 5.36
N VAL A 150 4.21 6.62 6.30
CA VAL A 150 3.92 6.75 7.74
C VAL A 150 4.47 8.05 8.30
N SER A 151 3.92 8.49 9.42
CA SER A 151 4.43 9.65 10.14
C SER A 151 5.92 9.50 10.43
N GLY A 152 6.71 10.51 10.05
CA GLY A 152 8.17 10.51 10.16
C GLY A 152 8.92 10.02 8.92
N GLU A 153 8.26 9.43 7.93
CA GLU A 153 8.85 9.10 6.63
C GLU A 153 8.62 10.20 5.60
N CYS A 154 9.52 10.33 4.63
CA CYS A 154 9.29 11.17 3.45
C CYS A 154 8.18 10.57 2.57
N HIS A 155 7.41 11.46 1.93
CA HIS A 155 6.40 11.07 0.95
C HIS A 155 7.03 10.37 -0.26
N GLU A 156 6.24 9.62 -1.02
CA GLU A 156 6.59 9.30 -2.41
C GLU A 156 6.66 10.59 -3.24
N LEU A 157 7.68 10.70 -4.11
CA LEU A 157 7.86 11.90 -4.94
C LEU A 157 6.64 12.11 -5.84
N GLY A 158 6.05 13.31 -5.77
CA GLY A 158 4.83 13.63 -6.51
C GLY A 158 3.54 13.41 -5.72
N CYS A 159 3.63 13.02 -4.44
CA CYS A 159 2.47 12.97 -3.57
C CYS A 159 1.80 14.36 -3.44
N PRO A 160 0.47 14.47 -3.59
CA PRO A 160 -0.24 15.76 -3.52
C PRO A 160 -0.27 16.38 -2.11
N VAL A 161 0.09 15.60 -1.09
CA VAL A 161 0.16 16.03 0.32
C VAL A 161 1.57 16.53 0.68
N GLU A 162 2.59 16.19 -0.12
CA GLU A 162 3.97 16.55 0.19
C GLU A 162 4.17 18.07 0.22
N LEU A 163 4.81 18.56 1.29
CA LEU A 163 5.11 19.98 1.46
C LEU A 163 6.49 20.32 0.91
N CYS A 164 6.55 21.47 0.23
CA CYS A 164 7.75 22.04 -0.32
C CYS A 164 8.69 22.55 0.78
N PRO A 165 9.95 22.09 0.86
CA PRO A 165 10.89 22.53 1.88
C PRO A 165 11.41 23.97 1.68
N TRP A 166 11.10 24.60 0.54
CA TRP A 166 11.47 25.99 0.25
C TRP A 166 10.37 26.98 0.64
N CYS A 167 9.11 26.70 0.32
CA CYS A 167 8.01 27.66 0.52
C CYS A 167 6.91 27.19 1.48
N GLY A 168 6.90 25.92 1.89
CA GLY A 168 5.87 25.33 2.75
C GLY A 168 4.52 25.06 2.07
N GLY A 169 4.35 25.42 0.80
CA GLY A 169 3.18 25.03 -0.01
C GLY A 169 3.26 23.57 -0.48
N GLN A 170 2.24 23.07 -1.17
CA GLN A 170 2.27 21.72 -1.75
C GLN A 170 3.31 21.62 -2.87
N LEU A 171 4.20 20.64 -2.80
CA LEU A 171 5.34 20.47 -3.72
C LEU A 171 4.88 20.42 -5.19
N ILE A 172 3.82 19.66 -5.46
CA ILE A 172 3.26 19.49 -6.80
C ILE A 172 2.55 20.74 -7.35
N HIS A 173 2.29 21.75 -6.53
CA HIS A 173 1.61 22.99 -6.96
C HIS A 173 2.52 24.22 -6.95
N CYS A 174 3.66 24.17 -6.26
CA CYS A 174 4.57 25.31 -6.19
C CYS A 174 5.54 25.39 -7.38
N ASP A 175 5.95 26.60 -7.74
CA ASP A 175 6.93 26.84 -8.80
C ASP A 175 8.37 26.60 -8.36
N CYS A 176 8.64 26.39 -7.05
CA CYS A 176 9.99 26.19 -6.53
C CYS A 176 10.73 25.04 -7.25
N ARG A 177 10.03 23.98 -7.66
CA ARG A 177 10.63 22.88 -8.43
C ARG A 177 11.31 23.33 -9.72
N TYR A 178 10.74 24.34 -10.37
CA TYR A 178 11.23 24.93 -11.61
C TYR A 178 12.35 25.94 -11.31
N GLU A 179 12.11 26.81 -10.33
CA GLU A 179 13.07 27.84 -9.91
C GLU A 179 14.41 27.25 -9.43
N GLN A 180 14.39 26.15 -8.67
CA GLN A 180 15.61 25.50 -8.17
C GLN A 180 16.43 24.83 -9.27
N LEU A 181 15.78 24.34 -10.33
CA LEU A 181 16.45 23.77 -11.48
C LEU A 181 16.87 24.84 -12.51
N GLY A 182 16.29 26.05 -12.42
CA GLY A 182 16.45 27.07 -13.44
C GLY A 182 15.77 26.70 -14.77
N LEU A 183 14.68 25.95 -14.70
CA LEU A 183 13.91 25.47 -15.85
C LEU A 183 12.51 26.09 -15.85
N ASP A 184 11.87 26.18 -17.01
CA ASP A 184 10.45 26.57 -17.11
C ASP A 184 9.50 25.38 -16.89
N THR A 185 9.98 24.16 -17.17
CA THR A 185 9.25 22.91 -16.97
C THR A 185 10.24 21.76 -16.75
N ILE A 186 9.78 20.70 -16.08
CA ILE A 186 10.47 19.40 -16.00
C ILE A 186 9.80 18.53 -17.06
N SER A 187 10.56 18.05 -18.04
CA SER A 187 10.04 17.34 -19.22
C SER A 187 10.78 16.04 -19.53
N THR A 188 11.92 15.83 -18.88
CA THR A 188 12.74 14.63 -19.03
C THR A 188 12.95 13.93 -17.69
N GLU A 189 13.27 12.64 -17.75
CA GLU A 189 13.62 11.85 -16.58
C GLU A 189 14.89 12.35 -15.89
N GLU A 190 15.89 12.81 -16.66
CA GLU A 190 17.13 13.38 -16.11
C GLU A 190 16.85 14.65 -15.27
N GLU A 191 15.99 15.55 -15.76
CA GLU A 191 15.57 16.74 -15.01
C GLU A 191 14.80 16.38 -13.73
N LEU A 192 14.02 15.30 -13.75
CA LEU A 192 13.30 14.81 -12.57
C LEU A 192 14.26 14.22 -11.53
N LEU A 193 15.26 13.45 -11.96
CA LEU A 193 16.31 12.91 -11.08
C LEU A 193 17.17 14.02 -10.46
N ASP A 194 17.46 15.06 -11.25
CA ASP A 194 18.16 16.24 -10.76
C ASP A 194 17.34 17.00 -9.72
N PHE A 195 16.03 17.10 -9.93
CA PHE A 195 15.11 17.68 -8.97
C PHE A 195 15.08 16.90 -7.66
N GLU A 196 14.92 15.58 -7.74
CA GLU A 196 14.91 14.69 -6.57
C GLU A 196 16.20 14.86 -5.77
N ARG A 197 17.36 14.90 -6.43
CA ARG A 197 18.66 15.13 -5.80
C ARG A 197 18.73 16.47 -5.07
N LEU A 198 18.22 17.56 -5.66
CA LEU A 198 18.16 18.88 -5.00
C LEU A 198 17.22 18.86 -3.78
N LEU A 199 16.10 18.17 -3.90
CA LEU A 199 15.10 18.03 -2.86
C LEU A 199 15.66 17.26 -1.65
N GLU A 200 16.36 16.14 -1.90
CA GLU A 200 17.06 15.37 -0.85
C GLU A 200 18.18 16.19 -0.19
N GLN A 201 18.98 16.91 -0.97
CA GLN A 201 20.04 17.79 -0.44
C GLN A 201 19.47 18.92 0.45
N ARG A 202 18.31 19.47 0.09
CA ARG A 202 17.63 20.49 0.88
C ARG A 202 17.09 19.94 2.20
N GLY A 203 16.79 18.64 2.24
CA GLY A 203 16.08 17.97 3.30
C GLY A 203 14.57 18.06 3.09
N ARG A 204 13.97 16.94 2.73
CA ARG A 204 12.51 16.80 2.60
C ARG A 204 11.82 16.93 3.94
N ILE A 205 10.56 17.37 3.91
CA ILE A 205 9.71 17.45 5.10
C ILE A 205 9.03 16.08 5.24
N PRO A 206 9.30 15.32 6.33
CA PRO A 206 8.60 14.07 6.56
C PRO A 206 7.10 14.28 6.76
N TYR A 207 6.32 13.23 6.48
CA TYR A 207 4.90 13.24 6.74
C TYR A 207 4.62 13.39 8.24
N SER A 208 3.56 14.12 8.56
CA SER A 208 2.96 14.16 9.89
C SER A 208 1.45 14.24 9.78
N PRO A 209 0.67 13.75 10.77
CA PRO A 209 -0.79 13.77 10.72
C PRO A 209 -1.38 15.17 10.48
N GLU A 210 -0.70 16.24 10.90
CA GLU A 210 -1.14 17.62 10.67
C GLU A 210 -1.14 18.04 9.20
N GLN A 211 -0.43 17.31 8.34
CA GLN A 211 -0.46 17.51 6.88
C GLN A 211 -1.69 16.86 6.23
N ARG A 212 -2.43 16.03 6.97
CA ARG A 212 -3.60 15.34 6.45
C ARG A 212 -4.66 16.37 6.02
N PRO A 213 -5.16 16.31 4.77
CA PRO A 213 -6.18 17.24 4.33
C PRO A 213 -7.46 17.13 5.16
N SER A 214 -8.07 18.25 5.53
CA SER A 214 -9.25 18.30 6.41
C SER A 214 -10.48 17.57 5.84
N PHE A 215 -10.62 17.52 4.51
CA PHE A 215 -11.69 16.74 3.86
C PHE A 215 -11.49 15.22 3.93
N ALA A 216 -10.34 14.74 4.41
CA ALA A 216 -10.13 13.32 4.71
C ALA A 216 -10.61 12.92 6.12
N GLU A 217 -11.11 13.86 6.93
CA GLU A 217 -11.74 13.60 8.23
C GLU A 217 -13.25 13.32 8.09
N ASP A 218 -13.88 13.81 7.02
CA ASP A 218 -15.29 13.57 6.71
C ASP A 218 -15.46 12.19 6.08
N GLY A 219 -15.59 11.16 6.93
CA GLY A 219 -16.16 9.87 6.53
C GLY A 219 -17.57 10.03 5.94
N PRO A 220 -18.12 9.01 5.27
CA PRO A 220 -19.33 9.13 4.46
C PRO A 220 -20.60 9.18 5.32
N TYR A 221 -20.83 10.26 6.07
CA TYR A 221 -22.11 10.57 6.72
C TYR A 221 -22.30 12.08 6.85
N ILE A 222 -22.52 12.75 5.73
CA ILE A 222 -23.34 13.98 5.74
C ILE A 222 -24.70 13.58 5.17
N MET A 223 -25.60 13.14 6.06
CA MET A 223 -27.03 13.15 5.79
C MET A 223 -27.42 14.61 5.59
N PHE A 224 -27.64 15.02 4.35
CA PHE A 224 -28.36 16.25 4.07
C PHE A 224 -29.83 15.96 4.34
N ASP A 225 -30.31 16.35 5.53
CA ASP A 225 -31.75 16.46 5.77
C ASP A 225 -32.23 17.77 5.10
N GLU A 226 -33.15 17.63 4.13
CA GLU A 226 -33.99 18.73 3.62
C GLU A 226 -35.08 19.12 4.63
#